data_AF-A0A150SK49-F1
#
_entry.id   AF-A0A150SK49-F1
#
_cell.length_a   1.000
_cell.length_b   1.000
_cell.length_c   1.000
_cell.angle_alpha   90.00
_cell.angle_beta   90.00
_cell.angle_gamma   90.00
#
_symmetry.space_group_name_H-M   'P 1'
#
loop_
_entity.id
_entity.type
_entity.pdbx_description
1 polymer ?
#
loop_
_entity_poly.entity_id
_entity_poly.type
_entity_poly.pdbx_seq_one_letter_code
_entity_poly.pdbx_strand_id
1 'polypeptide(L)'
;MHDWDGARARWDSDFGVAHRRARAANAALLVTAGVEVYGILVMAWQIVLLGQIDSGEVSMATRSLSDSLLEAWRFAEIAMRVITGALFLRWLWHTVPLAGSMSASRLRWTSRDALLSFFIPLFNFVRPYQLMRDLHDHLSPDGVPEPAPRPRMDGAGGYRHVAMEKAPPPRALPHASIGAWWALFLLPQLLSRMVTPVRTNTVAEVITNRYWAIAVCLATIGGAILAVMMVRTVQSRFAERYRRVRHASDEELESWMIQG
;
A
#
# COMPACT_ATOMS: atom_id res chain seq x y z
N MET A 1 -12.58 -37.01 3.86
CA MET A 1 -11.23 -36.76 3.31
C MET A 1 -11.30 -35.47 2.52
N HIS A 2 -10.73 -34.38 3.04
CA HIS A 2 -10.66 -33.11 2.31
C HIS A 2 -9.63 -33.21 1.19
N ASP A 3 -9.96 -32.68 0.01
CA ASP A 3 -9.05 -32.57 -1.13
C ASP A 3 -8.02 -31.45 -0.88
N TRP A 4 -7.03 -31.76 -0.04
CA TRP A 4 -5.97 -30.82 0.33
C TRP A 4 -5.03 -30.51 -0.83
N ASP A 5 -4.82 -31.45 -1.74
CA ASP A 5 -3.99 -31.23 -2.93
C ASP A 5 -4.63 -30.22 -3.89
N GLY A 6 -5.94 -30.34 -4.13
CA GLY A 6 -6.69 -29.33 -4.87
C GLY A 6 -6.69 -27.96 -4.18
N ALA A 7 -6.78 -27.92 -2.85
CA ALA A 7 -6.67 -26.67 -2.09
C ALA A 7 -5.29 -26.02 -2.22
N ARG A 8 -4.20 -26.78 -2.05
CA ARG A 8 -2.82 -26.32 -2.23
C ARG A 8 -2.57 -25.79 -3.64
N ALA A 9 -3.02 -26.49 -4.68
CA ALA A 9 -2.87 -26.03 -6.06
C ALA A 9 -3.56 -24.69 -6.32
N ARG A 10 -4.76 -24.47 -5.73
CA ARG A 10 -5.44 -23.17 -5.80
C ARG A 10 -4.67 -22.09 -5.06
N TRP A 11 -4.20 -22.36 -3.84
CA TRP A 11 -3.41 -21.41 -3.06
C TRP A 11 -2.11 -21.02 -3.77
N ASP A 12 -1.42 -21.96 -4.43
CA ASP A 12 -0.21 -21.69 -5.22
C ASP A 12 -0.48 -20.66 -6.34
N SER A 13 -1.55 -20.87 -7.11
CA SER A 13 -1.97 -19.95 -8.17
C SER A 13 -2.34 -18.58 -7.61
N ASP A 14 -3.19 -18.55 -6.59
CA ASP A 14 -3.71 -17.33 -5.99
C ASP A 14 -2.61 -16.51 -5.29
N PHE A 15 -1.67 -17.18 -4.61
CA PHE A 15 -0.50 -16.57 -4.00
C PHE A 15 0.36 -15.85 -5.05
N GLY A 16 0.64 -16.50 -6.18
CA GLY A 16 1.39 -15.90 -7.27
C GLY A 16 0.70 -14.65 -7.84
N VAL A 17 -0.62 -14.68 -7.98
CA VAL A 17 -1.41 -13.52 -8.42
C VAL A 17 -1.37 -12.38 -7.39
N ALA A 18 -1.57 -12.68 -6.11
CA ALA A 18 -1.53 -11.68 -5.03
C ALA A 18 -0.16 -11.01 -4.94
N HIS A 19 0.92 -11.79 -5.04
CA HIS A 19 2.29 -11.28 -5.00
C HIS A 19 2.61 -10.33 -6.16
N ARG A 20 2.26 -10.69 -7.40
CA ARG A 20 2.43 -9.81 -8.57
C ARG A 20 1.68 -8.49 -8.42
N ARG A 21 0.46 -8.53 -7.90
CA ARG A 21 -0.36 -7.32 -7.67
C ARG A 21 0.21 -6.45 -6.55
N ALA A 22 0.74 -7.05 -5.50
CA ALA A 22 1.40 -6.31 -4.43
C ALA A 22 2.64 -5.57 -4.94
N ARG A 23 3.42 -6.20 -5.82
CA ARG A 23 4.55 -5.55 -6.51
C ARG A 23 4.10 -4.38 -7.37
N ALA A 24 3.03 -4.55 -8.14
CA ALA A 24 2.46 -3.47 -8.95
C ALA A 24 1.96 -2.30 -8.09
N ALA A 25 1.24 -2.57 -7.00
CA ALA A 25 0.78 -1.55 -6.06
C ALA A 25 1.96 -0.80 -5.41
N ASN A 26 3.00 -1.51 -4.98
CA ASN A 26 4.21 -0.89 -4.44
C ASN A 26 4.94 -0.01 -5.46
N ALA A 27 5.05 -0.46 -6.71
CA ALA A 27 5.66 0.33 -7.78
C ALA A 27 4.86 1.61 -8.04
N ALA A 28 3.53 1.51 -8.12
CA ALA A 28 2.65 2.66 -8.31
C ALA A 28 2.73 3.67 -7.16
N LEU A 29 2.79 3.19 -5.91
CA LEU A 29 2.99 4.05 -4.73
C LEU A 29 4.34 4.80 -4.78
N LEU A 30 5.43 4.12 -5.19
CA LEU A 30 6.73 4.75 -5.34
C LEU A 30 6.75 5.78 -6.47
N VAL A 31 6.12 5.48 -7.61
CA VAL A 31 5.97 6.44 -8.71
C VAL A 31 5.14 7.65 -8.27
N THR A 32 4.07 7.43 -7.50
CA THR A 32 3.27 8.52 -6.92
C THR A 32 4.13 9.43 -6.05
N ALA A 33 4.95 8.87 -5.16
CA ALA A 33 5.88 9.67 -4.36
C ALA A 33 6.87 10.46 -5.24
N GLY A 34 7.36 9.87 -6.33
CA GLY A 34 8.21 10.57 -7.30
C GLY A 34 7.52 11.75 -7.99
N VAL A 35 6.24 11.59 -8.38
CA VAL A 35 5.43 12.68 -8.97
C VAL A 35 5.23 13.82 -7.96
N GLU A 36 5.02 13.51 -6.69
CA GLU A 36 4.89 14.52 -5.62
C GLU A 36 6.22 15.26 -5.38
N VAL A 37 7.36 14.57 -5.41
CA VAL A 37 8.69 15.21 -5.33
C VAL A 37 8.89 16.19 -6.49
N TYR A 38 8.54 15.78 -7.71
CA TYR A 38 8.58 16.67 -8.88
C TYR A 38 7.69 17.91 -8.68
N GLY A 39 6.47 17.73 -8.16
CA GLY A 39 5.56 18.83 -7.81
C GLY A 39 6.16 19.83 -6.83
N ILE A 40 6.81 19.33 -5.78
CA ILE A 40 7.50 20.18 -4.79
C ILE A 40 8.58 21.04 -5.47
N LEU A 41 9.38 20.46 -6.36
CA LEU A 41 10.42 21.20 -7.08
C LEU A 41 9.82 22.30 -7.97
N VAL A 42 8.76 21.98 -8.72
CA VAL A 42 8.06 22.96 -9.57
C VAL A 42 7.47 24.11 -8.73
N MET A 43 6.84 23.80 -7.61
CA MET A 43 6.26 24.81 -6.72
C MET A 43 7.33 25.67 -6.02
N ALA A 44 8.43 25.06 -5.56
CA ALA A 44 9.55 25.80 -4.97
C ALA A 44 10.17 26.77 -5.98
N TRP A 45 10.34 26.34 -7.24
CA TRP A 45 10.79 27.22 -8.31
C TRP A 45 9.79 28.36 -8.58
N GLN A 46 8.48 28.08 -8.60
CA GLN A 46 7.45 29.10 -8.78
C GLN A 46 7.46 30.15 -7.64
N ILE A 47 7.72 29.75 -6.38
CA ILE A 47 7.86 30.70 -5.27
C ILE A 47 9.01 31.67 -5.53
N VAL A 48 10.16 31.17 -6.02
CA VAL A 48 11.31 32.02 -6.37
C VAL A 48 10.94 33.00 -7.50
N LEU A 49 10.28 32.51 -8.56
CA LEU A 49 9.84 33.36 -9.67
C LEU A 49 8.87 34.45 -9.21
N LEU A 50 7.92 34.13 -8.32
CA LEU A 50 6.96 35.10 -7.79
C LEU A 50 7.65 36.22 -7.00
N GLY A 51 8.72 35.92 -6.25
CA GLY A 51 9.50 36.93 -5.54
C GLY A 51 10.28 37.89 -6.47
N GLN A 52 10.55 37.47 -7.71
CA GLN A 52 11.23 38.27 -8.73
C GLN A 52 10.26 39.06 -9.63
N ILE A 53 8.94 38.92 -9.44
CA ILE A 53 7.97 39.68 -10.25
C ILE A 53 8.07 41.18 -9.93
N ASP A 54 8.28 41.53 -8.66
CA ASP A 54 8.37 42.92 -8.21
C ASP A 54 9.65 43.62 -8.70
N SER A 55 10.73 42.87 -9.00
CA SER A 55 11.95 43.40 -9.61
C SER A 55 11.87 43.56 -11.13
N GLY A 56 10.81 43.03 -11.78
CA GLY A 56 10.66 43.07 -13.23
C GLY A 56 11.61 42.12 -13.99
N GLU A 57 12.30 41.22 -13.29
CA GLU A 57 13.38 40.39 -13.86
C GLU A 57 12.87 39.14 -14.59
N VAL A 58 11.60 38.75 -14.39
CA VAL A 58 11.08 37.49 -14.93
C VAL A 58 10.47 37.69 -16.32
N SER A 59 11.07 37.04 -17.33
CA SER A 59 10.56 37.02 -18.69
C SER A 59 9.18 36.34 -18.80
N MET A 60 8.37 36.77 -19.78
CA MET A 60 7.07 36.12 -20.08
C MET A 60 7.22 34.64 -20.47
N ALA A 61 8.32 34.27 -21.15
CA ALA A 61 8.60 32.89 -21.51
C ALA A 61 8.81 32.00 -20.27
N THR A 62 9.55 32.51 -19.27
CA THR A 62 9.78 31.79 -18.00
C THR A 62 8.48 31.58 -17.22
N ARG A 63 7.59 32.58 -17.20
CA ARG A 63 6.27 32.47 -16.55
C ARG A 63 5.42 31.39 -17.21
N SER A 64 5.30 31.44 -18.54
CA SER A 64 4.54 30.46 -19.33
C SER A 64 5.03 29.02 -19.12
N LEU A 65 6.35 28.82 -19.07
CA LEU A 65 6.94 27.52 -18.77
C LEU A 65 6.56 27.05 -17.36
N SER A 66 6.66 27.92 -16.34
CA SER A 66 6.29 27.57 -14.95
C SER A 66 4.83 27.16 -14.84
N ASP A 67 3.91 27.89 -15.48
CA ASP A 67 2.49 27.57 -15.47
C ASP A 67 2.21 26.23 -16.18
N SER A 68 2.87 25.98 -17.31
CA SER A 68 2.76 24.74 -18.07
C SER A 68 3.27 23.51 -17.27
N LEU A 69 4.40 23.65 -16.56
CA LEU A 69 4.93 22.56 -15.71
C LEU A 69 4.01 22.27 -14.53
N LEU A 70 3.42 23.31 -13.92
CA LEU A 70 2.47 23.15 -12.83
C LEU A 70 1.20 22.45 -13.30
N GLU A 71 0.66 22.84 -14.46
CA GLU A 71 -0.50 22.20 -15.07
C GLU A 71 -0.22 20.73 -15.40
N ALA A 72 0.92 20.44 -16.05
CA ALA A 72 1.34 19.09 -16.36
C ALA A 72 1.50 18.22 -15.10
N TRP A 73 2.08 18.77 -14.03
CA TRP A 73 2.19 18.08 -12.74
C TRP A 73 0.81 17.74 -12.16
N ARG A 74 -0.15 18.67 -12.16
CA ARG A 74 -1.51 18.44 -11.65
C ARG A 74 -2.22 17.30 -12.39
N PHE A 75 -2.09 17.25 -13.72
CA PHE A 75 -2.65 16.15 -14.50
C PHE A 75 -1.96 14.82 -14.16
N ALA A 76 -0.63 14.81 -14.06
CA ALA A 76 0.12 13.62 -13.68
C ALA A 76 -0.23 13.12 -12.28
N GLU A 77 -0.39 14.02 -11.30
CA GLU A 77 -0.80 13.73 -9.93
C GLU A 77 -2.17 13.02 -9.91
N ILE A 78 -3.17 13.59 -10.58
CA ILE A 78 -4.53 13.02 -10.64
C ILE A 78 -4.51 11.63 -11.30
N ALA A 79 -3.89 11.52 -12.47
CA ALA A 79 -3.80 10.26 -13.20
C ALA A 79 -3.11 9.18 -12.36
N MET A 80 -1.98 9.53 -11.72
CA MET A 80 -1.21 8.60 -10.91
C MET A 80 -1.97 8.19 -9.65
N ARG A 81 -2.71 9.08 -8.99
CA ARG A 81 -3.56 8.73 -7.84
C ARG A 81 -4.66 7.73 -8.21
N VAL A 82 -5.29 7.89 -9.37
CA VAL A 82 -6.30 6.94 -9.87
C VAL A 82 -5.66 5.57 -10.13
N ILE A 83 -4.52 5.53 -10.83
CA ILE A 83 -3.80 4.28 -11.12
C ILE A 83 -3.38 3.58 -9.83
N THR A 84 -2.77 4.31 -8.90
CA THR A 84 -2.30 3.79 -7.61
C THR A 84 -3.45 3.26 -6.76
N GLY A 85 -4.55 4.03 -6.66
CA GLY A 85 -5.76 3.59 -5.95
C GLY A 85 -6.32 2.29 -6.55
N ALA A 86 -6.46 2.23 -7.88
CA ALA A 86 -6.97 1.05 -8.56
C ALA A 86 -6.09 -0.20 -8.33
N LEU A 87 -4.77 -0.06 -8.44
CA LEU A 87 -3.83 -1.17 -8.22
C LEU A 87 -3.80 -1.63 -6.75
N PHE A 88 -3.84 -0.69 -5.81
CA PHE A 88 -3.91 -0.99 -4.38
C PHE A 88 -5.20 -1.74 -4.03
N LEU A 89 -6.36 -1.25 -4.50
CA LEU A 89 -7.65 -1.90 -4.27
C LEU A 89 -7.73 -3.27 -4.96
N ARG A 90 -7.17 -3.40 -6.16
CA ARG A 90 -7.11 -4.69 -6.89
C ARG A 90 -6.23 -5.73 -6.19
N TRP A 91 -5.17 -5.29 -5.51
CA TRP A 91 -4.37 -6.14 -4.63
C TRP A 91 -5.16 -6.54 -3.38
N LEU A 92 -5.83 -5.60 -2.74
CA LEU A 92 -6.61 -5.82 -1.53
C LEU A 92 -7.79 -6.78 -1.76
N TRP A 93 -8.52 -6.61 -2.86
CA TRP A 93 -9.64 -7.45 -3.29
C TRP A 93 -9.30 -8.94 -3.31
N HIS A 94 -8.07 -9.29 -3.73
CA HIS A 94 -7.59 -10.67 -3.76
C HIS A 94 -6.97 -11.12 -2.44
N THR A 95 -6.27 -10.23 -1.74
CA THR A 95 -5.54 -10.60 -0.53
C THR A 95 -6.50 -10.94 0.61
N VAL A 96 -7.61 -10.22 0.74
CA VAL A 96 -8.64 -10.42 1.78
C VAL A 96 -9.25 -11.84 1.79
N PRO A 97 -9.86 -12.34 0.70
CA PRO A 97 -10.48 -13.67 0.69
C PRO A 97 -9.45 -14.78 0.81
N LEU A 98 -8.26 -14.56 0.25
CA LEU A 98 -7.16 -15.52 0.30
C LEU A 98 -6.54 -15.62 1.69
N ALA A 99 -6.44 -14.51 2.43
CA ALA A 99 -6.05 -14.53 3.83
C ALA A 99 -7.07 -15.31 4.69
N GLY A 100 -8.36 -15.13 4.41
CA GLY A 100 -9.43 -15.85 5.11
C GLY A 100 -9.48 -17.35 4.81
N SER A 101 -9.03 -17.80 3.64
CA SER A 101 -9.02 -19.23 3.29
C SER A 101 -7.83 -20.01 3.88
N MET A 102 -6.79 -19.31 4.34
CA MET A 102 -5.61 -19.88 4.98
C MET A 102 -5.63 -19.78 6.51
N SER A 103 -6.75 -19.37 7.08
CA SER A 103 -6.93 -19.21 8.51
C SER A 103 -8.12 -20.02 9.01
N ALA A 104 -7.97 -20.59 10.19
CA ALA A 104 -9.05 -21.26 10.89
C ALA A 104 -10.16 -20.27 11.28
N SER A 105 -9.75 -19.14 11.87
CA SER A 105 -10.65 -18.02 12.10
C SER A 105 -11.08 -17.38 10.78
N ARG A 106 -12.37 -17.03 10.67
CA ARG A 106 -12.87 -16.28 9.52
C ARG A 106 -12.52 -14.80 9.67
N LEU A 107 -11.91 -14.23 8.64
CA LEU A 107 -11.77 -12.78 8.55
C LEU A 107 -13.17 -12.14 8.48
N ARG A 108 -13.43 -11.11 9.29
CA ARG A 108 -14.73 -10.41 9.32
C ARG A 108 -15.05 -9.65 8.04
N TRP A 109 -14.09 -9.53 7.13
CA TRP A 109 -14.14 -8.67 5.95
C TRP A 109 -14.35 -9.52 4.69
N THR A 110 -15.33 -9.14 3.88
CA THR A 110 -15.43 -9.65 2.51
C THR A 110 -14.64 -8.76 1.55
N SER A 111 -14.31 -9.26 0.35
CA SER A 111 -13.67 -8.44 -0.70
C SER A 111 -14.51 -7.20 -1.06
N ARG A 112 -15.85 -7.32 -1.01
CA ARG A 112 -16.77 -6.21 -1.28
C ARG A 112 -16.71 -5.17 -0.18
N ASP A 113 -16.75 -5.59 1.08
CA ASP A 113 -16.65 -4.66 2.22
C ASP A 113 -15.32 -3.92 2.22
N ALA A 114 -14.24 -4.64 1.89
CA ALA A 114 -12.90 -4.09 1.76
C ALA A 114 -12.77 -3.03 0.66
N LEU A 115 -13.56 -3.15 -0.42
CA LEU A 115 -13.59 -2.14 -1.48
C LEU A 115 -14.47 -0.96 -1.08
N LEU A 116 -15.70 -1.24 -0.63
CA LEU A 116 -16.71 -0.23 -0.28
C LEU A 116 -16.26 0.68 0.85
N SER A 117 -15.40 0.20 1.76
CA SER A 117 -14.85 1.02 2.84
C SER A 117 -14.09 2.25 2.36
N PHE A 118 -13.53 2.26 1.14
CA PHE A 118 -12.78 3.40 0.61
C PHE A 118 -13.64 4.44 -0.12
N PHE A 119 -14.86 4.06 -0.53
CA PHE A 119 -15.72 4.92 -1.35
C PHE A 119 -16.83 5.59 -0.56
N ILE A 120 -17.32 4.97 0.52
CA ILE A 120 -18.38 5.55 1.35
C ILE A 120 -17.75 6.60 2.28
N PRO A 121 -18.06 7.90 2.16
CA PRO A 121 -17.29 8.97 2.83
C PRO A 121 -17.17 8.80 4.35
N LEU A 122 -18.25 8.46 5.05
CA LEU A 122 -18.25 8.27 6.51
C LEU A 122 -17.45 7.03 6.92
N PHE A 123 -17.52 5.96 6.13
CA PHE A 123 -16.80 4.72 6.42
C PHE A 123 -15.32 4.83 6.09
N ASN A 124 -14.99 5.62 5.07
CA ASN A 124 -13.62 5.88 4.67
C ASN A 124 -12.80 6.35 5.86
N PHE A 125 -13.33 7.16 6.78
CA PHE A 125 -12.56 7.64 7.94
C PHE A 125 -12.00 6.55 8.87
N VAL A 126 -12.66 5.38 8.99
CA VAL A 126 -12.31 4.39 10.02
C VAL A 126 -12.09 2.99 9.46
N ARG A 127 -12.90 2.57 8.48
CA ARG A 127 -12.95 1.19 7.99
C ARG A 127 -11.66 0.75 7.28
N PRO A 128 -11.00 1.56 6.43
CA PRO A 128 -9.72 1.20 5.83
C PRO A 128 -8.63 0.89 6.85
N TYR A 129 -8.54 1.68 7.93
CA TYR A 129 -7.61 1.42 9.03
C TYR A 129 -7.92 0.08 9.71
N GLN A 130 -9.18 -0.14 10.10
CA GLN A 130 -9.60 -1.39 10.74
C GLN A 130 -9.33 -2.60 9.84
N LEU A 131 -9.66 -2.51 8.56
CA LEU A 131 -9.41 -3.55 7.57
C LEU A 131 -7.93 -3.91 7.49
N MET A 132 -7.05 -2.91 7.35
CA MET A 132 -5.60 -3.17 7.23
C MET A 132 -4.99 -3.71 8.52
N ARG A 133 -5.44 -3.23 9.69
CA ARG A 133 -5.03 -3.75 10.99
C ARG A 133 -5.49 -5.20 11.17
N ASP A 134 -6.77 -5.47 10.95
CA ASP A 134 -7.34 -6.80 11.10
C ASP A 134 -6.70 -7.77 10.10
N LEU A 135 -6.43 -7.35 8.85
CA LEU A 135 -5.70 -8.16 7.86
C LEU A 135 -4.25 -8.43 8.30
N HIS A 136 -3.55 -7.42 8.84
CA HIS A 136 -2.19 -7.56 9.36
C HIS A 136 -2.11 -8.56 10.51
N ASP A 137 -3.05 -8.47 11.46
CA ASP A 137 -3.10 -9.31 12.65
C ASP A 137 -3.54 -10.73 12.30
N HIS A 138 -4.52 -10.84 11.41
CA HIS A 138 -4.99 -12.13 10.94
C HIS A 138 -3.91 -12.93 10.21
N LEU A 139 -2.97 -12.23 9.55
CA LEU A 139 -1.83 -12.85 8.88
C LEU A 139 -0.63 -13.07 9.80
N SER A 140 -0.73 -12.79 11.10
CA SER A 140 0.38 -13.06 12.02
C SER A 140 0.71 -14.56 12.00
N PRO A 141 1.99 -14.93 11.83
CA PRO A 141 2.38 -16.34 11.80
C PRO A 141 2.26 -17.02 13.18
N ASP A 142 2.12 -16.26 14.25
CA ASP A 142 2.15 -16.75 15.64
C ASP A 142 1.06 -17.80 15.94
N GLY A 143 -0.05 -17.78 15.19
CA GLY A 143 -1.14 -18.74 15.33
C GLY A 143 -1.01 -20.02 14.49
N VAL A 144 0.03 -20.17 13.68
CA VAL A 144 0.25 -21.35 12.84
C VAL A 144 1.58 -21.98 13.24
N PRO A 145 1.61 -23.18 13.84
CA PRO A 145 2.86 -23.85 14.20
C PRO A 145 3.83 -23.97 13.02
N GLU A 146 5.13 -23.90 13.29
CA GLU A 146 6.15 -24.19 12.29
C GLU A 146 6.01 -25.67 11.87
N PRO A 147 5.82 -25.98 10.58
CA PRO A 147 5.67 -27.37 10.14
C PRO A 147 6.96 -28.15 10.41
N ALA A 148 6.82 -29.45 10.69
CA ALA A 148 7.97 -30.30 10.91
C ALA A 148 8.94 -30.25 9.71
N PRO A 149 10.28 -30.19 9.92
CA PRO A 149 11.25 -30.19 8.83
C PRO A 149 11.07 -31.43 7.95
N ARG A 150 10.71 -31.24 6.68
CA ARG A 150 10.61 -32.35 5.72
C ARG A 150 11.81 -32.35 4.78
N PRO A 151 12.51 -33.49 4.65
CA PRO A 151 13.53 -33.64 3.63
C PRO A 151 12.87 -33.52 2.25
N ARG A 152 13.18 -32.45 1.52
CA ARG A 152 12.85 -32.39 0.10
C ARG A 152 13.89 -33.23 -0.62
N MET A 153 13.49 -34.39 -1.16
CA MET A 153 14.36 -35.15 -2.04
C MET A 153 14.58 -34.29 -3.29
N ASP A 154 15.77 -33.71 -3.44
CA ASP A 154 16.14 -33.18 -4.74
C ASP A 154 16.26 -34.37 -5.73
N GLY A 155 15.93 -34.13 -6.99
CA GLY A 155 16.12 -35.15 -8.04
C GLY A 155 17.60 -35.44 -8.33
N ALA A 156 18.53 -34.87 -7.57
CA ALA A 156 19.97 -34.95 -7.73
C ALA A 156 20.61 -35.86 -6.66
N GLY A 157 19.94 -36.97 -6.30
CA GLY A 157 20.59 -38.22 -5.84
C GLY A 157 21.54 -38.15 -4.64
N GLY A 158 21.48 -37.11 -3.79
CA GLY A 158 22.39 -36.94 -2.65
C GLY A 158 21.65 -36.81 -1.32
N TYR A 159 21.82 -37.77 -0.42
CA TYR A 159 21.24 -37.79 0.95
C TYR A 159 21.62 -36.61 1.88
N ARG A 160 22.32 -35.57 1.39
CA ARG A 160 23.01 -34.57 2.24
C ARG A 160 22.49 -33.14 2.16
N HIS A 161 21.49 -32.82 1.34
CA HIS A 161 20.97 -31.46 1.25
C HIS A 161 19.46 -31.38 1.52
N VAL A 162 19.10 -31.24 2.80
CA VAL A 162 17.77 -30.75 3.19
C VAL A 162 17.75 -29.24 2.94
N ALA A 163 17.36 -28.83 1.74
CA ALA A 163 17.14 -27.42 1.43
C ALA A 163 15.87 -26.95 2.17
N MET A 164 16.06 -26.36 3.36
CA MET A 164 14.99 -25.69 4.08
C MET A 164 14.58 -24.43 3.29
N GLU A 165 13.37 -24.41 2.74
CA GLU A 165 12.81 -23.22 2.12
C GLU A 165 12.57 -22.18 3.21
N LYS A 166 13.50 -21.21 3.35
CA LYS A 166 13.37 -20.11 4.30
C LYS A 166 12.52 -19.02 3.66
N ALA A 167 11.30 -18.83 4.15
CA ALA A 167 10.55 -17.62 3.82
C ALA A 167 11.24 -16.39 4.44
N PRO A 168 11.01 -15.19 3.87
CA PRO A 168 11.50 -13.96 4.47
C PRO A 168 10.96 -13.85 5.91
N PRO A 169 11.79 -13.40 6.88
CA PRO A 169 11.36 -13.32 8.27
C PRO A 169 10.10 -12.45 8.37
N PRO A 170 9.09 -12.89 9.12
CA PRO A 170 7.84 -12.15 9.24
C PRO A 170 8.15 -10.80 9.88
N ARG A 171 7.92 -9.73 9.12
CA ARG A 171 8.06 -8.37 9.68
C ARG A 171 6.79 -8.06 10.44
N ALA A 172 6.93 -7.49 11.63
CA ALA A 172 5.81 -6.88 12.34
C ALA A 172 5.83 -5.38 12.07
N LEU A 173 4.67 -4.82 11.74
CA LEU A 173 4.49 -3.38 11.68
C LEU A 173 3.68 -2.96 12.91
N PRO A 174 4.12 -1.98 13.71
CA PRO A 174 3.32 -1.46 14.81
C PRO A 174 1.97 -0.96 14.29
N HIS A 175 0.89 -1.19 15.03
CA HIS A 175 -0.45 -0.68 14.68
C HIS A 175 -0.47 0.84 14.54
N ALA A 176 0.39 1.54 15.30
CA ALA A 176 0.57 2.98 15.19
C ALA A 176 1.02 3.41 13.79
N SER A 177 1.84 2.62 13.09
CA SER A 177 2.26 2.92 11.72
C SER A 177 1.13 2.75 10.71
N ILE A 178 0.23 1.76 10.92
CA ILE A 178 -1.00 1.61 10.12
C ILE A 178 -1.93 2.81 10.36
N GLY A 179 -2.05 3.27 11.60
CA GLY A 179 -2.81 4.48 11.95
C GLY A 179 -2.21 5.75 11.33
N ALA A 180 -0.88 5.90 11.41
CA ALA A 180 -0.17 7.04 10.83
C ALA A 180 -0.29 7.08 9.29
N TRP A 181 -0.18 5.92 8.63
CA TRP A 181 -0.45 5.81 7.19
C TRP A 181 -1.83 6.34 6.84
N TRP A 182 -2.85 5.89 7.58
CA TRP A 182 -4.23 6.28 7.34
C TRP A 182 -4.47 7.77 7.60
N ALA A 183 -3.90 8.30 8.69
CA ALA A 183 -3.95 9.72 9.01
C ALA A 183 -3.31 10.58 7.89
N LEU A 184 -2.15 10.19 7.38
CA LEU A 184 -1.48 10.87 6.27
C LEU A 184 -2.25 10.79 4.96
N PHE A 185 -3.03 9.73 4.74
CA PHE A 185 -3.91 9.64 3.57
C PHE A 185 -5.12 10.58 3.66
N LEU A 186 -5.66 10.79 4.86
CA LEU A 186 -6.78 11.71 5.09
C LEU A 186 -6.34 13.18 5.14
N LEU A 187 -5.12 13.44 5.62
CA LEU A 187 -4.62 14.79 5.87
C LEU A 187 -4.70 15.71 4.63
N PRO A 188 -4.26 15.31 3.42
CA PRO A 188 -4.44 16.10 2.19
C PRO A 188 -5.89 16.54 1.94
N GLN A 189 -6.86 15.67 2.22
CA GLN A 189 -8.29 15.94 1.99
C GLN A 189 -8.86 16.92 3.02
N LEU A 190 -8.32 16.92 4.24
CA LEU A 190 -8.68 17.87 5.28
C LEU A 190 -8.02 19.22 5.02
N LEU A 191 -6.73 19.22 4.69
CA LEU A 191 -5.97 20.42 4.37
C LEU A 191 -6.55 21.13 3.14
N SER A 192 -6.93 20.42 2.09
CA SER A 192 -7.54 21.03 0.89
C SER A 192 -8.89 21.71 1.17
N ARG A 193 -9.59 21.32 2.23
CA ARG A 193 -10.82 22.01 2.68
C ARG A 193 -10.53 23.23 3.53
N MET A 194 -9.46 23.20 4.34
CA MET A 194 -9.03 24.32 5.18
C MET A 194 -8.39 25.44 4.36
N VAL A 195 -7.72 25.07 3.26
CA VAL A 195 -7.44 25.96 2.14
C VAL A 195 -8.75 26.22 1.41
N THR A 196 -9.68 26.90 2.09
CA THR A 196 -10.75 27.72 1.50
C THR A 196 -10.15 28.44 0.29
N PRO A 197 -10.88 28.74 -0.81
CA PRO A 197 -10.30 29.51 -1.92
C PRO A 197 -9.78 30.84 -1.38
N VAL A 198 -8.50 30.86 -0.99
CA VAL A 198 -7.75 32.05 -0.66
C VAL A 198 -7.87 32.83 -1.94
N ARG A 199 -8.59 33.95 -1.89
CA ARG A 199 -8.67 34.83 -3.04
C ARG A 199 -7.22 35.12 -3.41
N THR A 200 -6.78 34.67 -4.58
CA THR A 200 -5.40 34.85 -5.04
C THR A 200 -5.27 36.26 -5.59
N ASN A 201 -5.51 37.26 -4.74
CA ASN A 201 -5.53 38.66 -5.13
C ASN A 201 -4.15 39.29 -4.99
N THR A 202 -3.27 38.68 -4.19
CA THR A 202 -1.91 39.16 -3.94
C THR A 202 -0.86 38.07 -4.21
N VAL A 203 0.36 38.48 -4.54
CA VAL A 203 1.51 37.58 -4.71
C VAL A 203 1.79 36.79 -3.42
N ALA A 204 1.67 37.44 -2.26
CA ALA A 204 1.87 36.81 -0.94
C ALA A 204 0.87 35.68 -0.68
N GLU A 205 -0.40 35.84 -1.04
CA GLU A 205 -1.42 34.79 -0.95
C GLU A 205 -1.08 33.60 -1.86
N VAL A 206 -0.62 33.86 -3.09
CA VAL A 206 -0.18 32.79 -4.00
C VAL A 206 1.00 32.02 -3.43
N ILE A 207 2.02 32.71 -2.90
CA ILE A 207 3.18 32.07 -2.25
C ILE A 207 2.74 31.23 -1.05
N THR A 208 1.87 31.77 -0.20
CA THR A 208 1.31 31.05 0.96
C THR A 208 0.58 29.77 0.52
N ASN A 209 -0.22 29.86 -0.54
CA ASN A 209 -0.89 28.70 -1.12
C ASN A 209 0.10 27.64 -1.65
N ARG A 210 1.26 28.04 -2.19
CA ARG A 210 2.31 27.09 -2.61
C ARG A 210 2.95 26.37 -1.43
N TYR A 211 3.19 27.04 -0.31
CA TYR A 211 3.69 26.37 0.89
C TYR A 211 2.70 25.32 1.42
N TRP A 212 1.40 25.63 1.42
CA TRP A 212 0.37 24.65 1.78
C TRP A 212 0.35 23.45 0.84
N ALA A 213 0.45 23.68 -0.47
CA ALA A 213 0.51 22.62 -1.45
C ALA A 213 1.77 21.74 -1.26
N ILE A 214 2.94 22.33 -0.98
CA ILE A 214 4.17 21.58 -0.64
C ILE A 214 3.95 20.72 0.61
N ALA A 215 3.31 21.26 1.66
CA ALA A 215 3.01 20.49 2.88
C ALA A 215 2.08 19.29 2.58
N VAL A 216 1.09 19.47 1.71
CA VAL A 216 0.23 18.38 1.21
C VAL A 216 1.05 17.33 0.45
N CYS A 217 1.95 17.73 -0.45
CA CYS A 217 2.83 16.79 -1.16
C CYS A 217 3.70 15.98 -0.18
N LEU A 218 4.28 16.62 0.83
CA LEU A 218 5.07 15.93 1.86
C LEU A 218 4.25 14.91 2.65
N ALA A 219 3.02 15.25 3.03
CA ALA A 219 2.10 14.32 3.68
C ALA A 219 1.78 13.12 2.76
N THR A 220 1.54 13.37 1.48
CA THR A 220 1.27 12.32 0.49
C THR A 220 2.48 11.40 0.29
N ILE A 221 3.71 11.94 0.22
CA ILE A 221 4.95 11.15 0.14
C ILE A 221 5.09 10.25 1.37
N GLY A 222 4.91 10.82 2.58
CA GLY A 222 4.95 10.04 3.83
C GLY A 222 3.89 8.93 3.85
N GLY A 223 2.66 9.25 3.42
CA GLY A 223 1.59 8.28 3.27
C GLY A 223 1.94 7.16 2.27
N ALA A 224 2.51 7.49 1.12
CA ALA A 224 2.94 6.51 0.12
C ALA A 224 4.04 5.58 0.65
N ILE A 225 5.03 6.11 1.37
CA ILE A 225 6.11 5.31 1.98
C ILE A 225 5.54 4.33 3.01
N LEU A 226 4.67 4.81 3.92
CA LEU A 226 4.04 3.93 4.91
C LEU A 226 3.13 2.89 4.25
N ALA A 227 2.44 3.23 3.17
CA ALA A 227 1.65 2.28 2.39
C ALA A 227 2.53 1.17 1.81
N VAL A 228 3.69 1.51 1.24
CA VAL A 228 4.66 0.52 0.72
C VAL A 228 5.15 -0.39 1.85
N MET A 229 5.48 0.18 3.01
CA MET A 229 5.88 -0.61 4.18
C MET A 229 4.77 -1.57 4.60
N MET A 230 3.52 -1.11 4.69
CA MET A 230 2.36 -1.91 5.04
C MET A 230 2.12 -3.06 4.05
N VAL A 231 2.09 -2.77 2.74
CA VAL A 231 1.91 -3.80 1.70
C VAL A 231 3.03 -4.84 1.78
N ARG A 232 4.29 -4.40 1.92
CA ARG A 232 5.45 -5.32 2.08
C ARG A 232 5.34 -6.17 3.33
N THR A 233 4.93 -5.59 4.46
CA THR A 233 4.74 -6.33 5.71
C THR A 233 3.65 -7.37 5.58
N VAL A 234 2.47 -6.99 5.08
CA VAL A 234 1.36 -7.91 4.81
C VAL A 234 1.81 -9.03 3.88
N GLN A 235 2.55 -8.72 2.80
CA GLN A 235 3.09 -9.73 1.90
C GLN A 235 4.11 -10.66 2.56
N SER A 236 4.98 -10.16 3.44
CA SER A 236 5.96 -11.00 4.15
C SER A 236 5.27 -12.00 5.09
N ARG A 237 4.27 -11.53 5.83
CA ARG A 237 3.44 -12.35 6.72
C ARG A 237 2.63 -13.37 5.94
N PHE A 238 2.05 -12.92 4.83
CA PHE A 238 1.29 -13.75 3.91
C PHE A 238 2.15 -14.86 3.30
N ALA A 239 3.38 -14.55 2.85
CA ALA A 239 4.32 -15.53 2.32
C ALA A 239 4.77 -16.54 3.38
N GLU A 240 5.03 -16.08 4.59
CA GLU A 240 5.40 -16.97 5.70
C GLU A 240 4.26 -17.93 6.06
N ARG A 241 3.03 -17.43 6.17
CA ARG A 241 1.87 -18.27 6.46
C ARG A 241 1.58 -19.27 5.35
N TYR A 242 1.63 -18.81 4.10
CA TYR A 242 1.46 -19.66 2.93
C TYR A 242 2.53 -20.76 2.89
N ARG A 243 3.79 -20.46 3.23
CA ARG A 243 4.85 -21.47 3.39
C ARG A 243 4.45 -22.53 4.44
N ARG A 244 3.98 -22.12 5.62
CA ARG A 244 3.58 -23.06 6.69
C ARG A 244 2.44 -23.97 6.24
N VAL A 245 1.40 -23.41 5.61
CA VAL A 245 0.24 -24.16 5.09
C VAL A 245 0.66 -25.11 3.96
N ARG A 246 1.55 -24.67 3.06
CA ARG A 246 2.04 -25.48 1.94
C ARG A 246 2.81 -26.73 2.40
N HIS A 247 3.56 -26.61 3.49
CA HIS A 247 4.42 -27.70 4.00
C HIS A 247 3.78 -28.54 5.11
N ALA A 248 2.59 -28.17 5.59
CA ALA A 248 1.83 -28.93 6.57
C ALA A 248 1.29 -30.25 5.99
N SER A 249 1.24 -31.32 6.79
CA SER A 249 0.54 -32.56 6.44
C SER A 249 -0.96 -32.31 6.43
N ASP A 250 -1.68 -33.22 5.79
CA ASP A 250 -3.15 -33.21 5.80
C ASP A 250 -3.71 -33.27 7.22
N GLU A 251 -3.06 -34.03 8.12
CA GLU A 251 -3.41 -34.12 9.54
C GLU A 251 -3.15 -32.79 10.28
N GLU A 252 -2.02 -32.13 10.02
CA GLU A 252 -1.71 -30.81 10.59
C GLU A 252 -2.72 -29.75 10.11
N LEU A 253 -3.04 -29.73 8.81
CA LEU A 253 -4.04 -28.83 8.24
C LEU A 253 -5.43 -29.07 8.81
N GLU A 254 -5.84 -30.33 8.96
CA GLU A 254 -7.13 -30.69 9.56
C GLU A 254 -7.19 -30.23 11.02
N SER A 255 -6.13 -30.47 11.80
CA SER A 255 -6.01 -29.99 13.19
C SER A 255 -6.10 -28.47 13.28
N TRP A 256 -5.36 -27.74 12.44
CA TRP A 256 -5.35 -26.27 12.45
C TRP A 256 -6.70 -25.69 12.07
N MET A 257 -7.37 -26.26 11.07
CA MET A 257 -8.62 -25.72 10.52
C MET A 257 -9.86 -26.09 11.37
N ILE A 258 -9.78 -27.12 12.20
CA ILE A 258 -10.87 -27.51 13.12
C ILE A 258 -10.77 -26.75 14.45
N GLN A 259 -9.58 -26.41 14.92
CA GLN A 259 -9.36 -25.87 16.27
C GLN A 259 -9.47 -24.34 16.40
N GLY A 260 -9.55 -23.58 15.30
CA GLY A 260 -9.61 -22.10 15.32
C GLY A 260 -10.84 -21.51 14.66
#